data_AF-A0AA49GK54-F1
#
_entry.id   AF-A0AA49GK54-F1
#
_cell.length_a   1.000
_cell.length_b   1.000
_cell.length_c   1.000
_cell.angle_alpha   90.00
_cell.angle_beta   90.00
_cell.angle_gamma   90.00
#
_symmetry.space_group_name_H-M   'P 1'
#
loop_
_entity.id
_entity.type
_entity.pdbx_description
1 polymer ?
#
loop_
_entity_poly.entity_id
_entity_poly.type
_entity_poly.pdbx_seq_one_letter_code
_entity_poly.pdbx_strand_id
1 'polypeptide(L)'
;MKKFGMERRTFLKLITAGGVTSIIGGSVLIPSFRRAVHHVLQSIHPTLYVSQEISDAFFDEVTNVQLWGRLKIGHKEQWVLMVYTILPPVSYLPYARYYKQLNKRIERVFLHATTFFQTMDATRPLHYTGLYNPYNPCGCPFSSLYYSNSSV
;
A
#
# COMPACT_ATOMS: atom_id res chain seq x y z
N MET A 1 1.96 -13.85 -31.01
CA MET A 1 1.13 -13.56 -29.81
C MET A 1 0.67 -12.11 -29.86
N LYS A 2 -0.64 -11.84 -30.06
CA LYS A 2 -1.18 -10.47 -30.05
C LYS A 2 -1.14 -9.96 -28.60
N LYS A 3 -0.41 -8.87 -28.34
CA LYS A 3 -0.47 -8.16 -27.06
C LYS A 3 -1.88 -7.57 -26.92
N PHE A 4 -2.72 -8.18 -26.10
CA PHE A 4 -3.98 -7.59 -25.63
C PHE A 4 -3.66 -6.47 -24.64
N GLY A 5 -3.10 -5.37 -25.13
CA GLY A 5 -2.95 -4.15 -24.35
C GLY A 5 -4.26 -3.39 -24.40
N MET A 6 -4.92 -3.23 -23.25
CA MET A 6 -6.12 -2.39 -23.19
C MET A 6 -5.71 -0.93 -23.37
N GLU A 7 -6.39 -0.20 -24.27
CA GLU A 7 -6.14 1.23 -24.44
C GLU A 7 -6.48 1.99 -23.15
N ARG A 8 -5.66 2.99 -22.81
CA ARG A 8 -5.84 3.83 -21.61
C ARG A 8 -7.25 4.42 -21.52
N ARG A 9 -7.83 4.81 -22.66
CA ARG A 9 -9.17 5.39 -22.77
C ARG A 9 -10.25 4.34 -22.47
N THR A 10 -10.07 3.12 -22.96
CA THR A 10 -11.00 2.00 -22.70
C THR A 10 -10.97 1.56 -21.26
N PHE A 11 -9.79 1.52 -20.63
CA PHE A 11 -9.66 1.26 -19.19
C PHE A 11 -10.34 2.34 -18.36
N LEU A 12 -10.09 3.62 -18.67
CA LEU A 12 -10.78 4.73 -18.02
C LEU A 12 -12.29 4.65 -18.19
N LYS A 13 -12.79 4.28 -19.38
CA LYS A 13 -14.22 4.09 -19.66
C LYS A 13 -14.82 2.90 -18.91
N LEU A 14 -14.15 1.75 -18.88
CA LEU A 14 -14.60 0.56 -18.14
C LEU A 14 -14.74 0.86 -16.64
N ILE A 15 -13.77 1.61 -16.14
CA ILE A 15 -13.72 1.97 -14.73
C ILE A 15 -14.64 3.13 -14.39
N THR A 16 -14.81 4.14 -15.24
CA THR A 16 -15.82 5.19 -15.01
C THR A 16 -17.22 4.64 -15.22
N ALA A 17 -17.45 3.72 -16.15
CA ALA A 17 -18.73 3.02 -16.29
C ALA A 17 -19.03 2.12 -15.07
N GLY A 18 -18.02 1.47 -14.48
CA GLY A 18 -18.17 0.71 -13.23
C GLY A 18 -18.14 1.56 -11.95
N GLY A 19 -17.59 2.77 -12.01
CA GLY A 19 -17.41 3.70 -10.89
C GLY A 19 -18.54 4.71 -10.74
N VAL A 20 -19.17 5.13 -11.83
CA VAL A 20 -20.33 6.04 -11.79
C VAL A 20 -21.56 5.35 -11.20
N THR A 21 -21.70 4.03 -11.36
CA THR A 21 -22.77 3.25 -10.71
C THR A 21 -22.58 3.10 -9.20
N SER A 22 -21.35 3.19 -8.67
CA SER A 22 -21.07 3.09 -7.23
C SER A 22 -21.15 4.42 -6.47
N ILE A 23 -21.13 5.56 -7.18
CA ILE A 23 -21.27 6.89 -6.55
C ILE A 23 -22.74 7.22 -6.24
N ILE A 24 -23.70 6.65 -6.97
CA ILE A 24 -25.13 6.97 -6.82
C ILE A 24 -25.86 5.98 -5.88
N GLY A 25 -25.28 4.81 -5.58
CA GLY A 25 -25.98 3.69 -4.93
C GLY A 25 -25.38 3.08 -3.65
N GLY A 26 -24.36 3.68 -3.03
CA GLY A 26 -23.90 3.28 -1.69
C GLY A 26 -22.49 2.68 -1.61
N SER A 27 -21.64 3.35 -0.83
CA SER A 27 -20.69 2.89 0.20
C SER A 27 -19.98 1.52 0.19
N VAL A 28 -20.05 0.64 -0.83
CA VAL A 28 -19.74 -0.79 -0.61
C VAL A 28 -18.58 -1.39 -1.40
N LEU A 29 -18.03 -0.77 -2.47
CA LEU A 29 -17.03 -1.49 -3.29
C LEU A 29 -15.67 -0.81 -3.51
N ILE A 30 -15.46 0.45 -3.12
CA ILE A 30 -14.14 1.09 -3.22
C ILE A 30 -13.46 1.02 -1.86
N PRO A 31 -12.35 0.26 -1.69
CA PRO A 31 -11.60 0.27 -0.45
C PRO A 31 -11.11 1.68 -0.17
N SER A 32 -11.26 2.15 1.06
CA SER A 32 -10.69 3.43 1.47
C SER A 32 -9.18 3.44 1.20
N PHE A 33 -8.62 4.62 0.89
CA PHE A 33 -7.18 4.77 0.67
C PHE A 33 -6.35 4.14 1.82
N ARG A 34 -6.85 4.23 3.05
CA ARG A 34 -6.33 3.53 4.25
C ARG A 34 -6.17 2.02 4.03
N ARG A 35 -7.25 1.36 3.62
CA ARG A 35 -7.28 -0.08 3.33
C ARG A 35 -6.40 -0.43 2.13
N ALA A 36 -6.38 0.42 1.10
CA ALA A 36 -5.56 0.20 -0.09
C ALA A 36 -4.07 0.12 0.27
N VAL A 37 -3.59 1.07 1.07
CA VAL A 37 -2.20 1.06 1.53
C VAL A 37 -1.93 -0.07 2.50
N HIS A 38 -2.84 -0.38 3.44
CA HIS A 38 -2.68 -1.54 4.34
C HIS A 38 -2.48 -2.84 3.54
N HIS A 39 -3.33 -3.06 2.53
CA HIS A 39 -3.20 -4.21 1.65
C HIS A 39 -1.87 -4.16 0.86
N VAL A 40 -1.45 -2.98 0.38
CA VAL A 40 -0.14 -2.85 -0.27
C VAL A 40 0.98 -3.27 0.68
N LEU A 41 0.98 -2.80 1.93
CA LEU A 41 1.99 -3.14 2.94
C LEU A 41 2.04 -4.66 3.20
N GLN A 42 0.89 -5.32 3.32
CA GLN A 42 0.81 -6.78 3.47
C GLN A 42 1.24 -7.54 2.19
N SER A 43 0.93 -6.99 1.01
CA SER A 43 1.28 -7.64 -0.26
C SER A 43 2.77 -7.63 -0.58
N ILE A 44 3.51 -6.66 -0.03
CA ILE A 44 4.94 -6.49 -0.28
C ILE A 44 5.75 -7.54 0.48
N HIS A 45 5.32 -7.92 1.69
CA HIS A 45 6.01 -8.92 2.51
C HIS A 45 5.00 -9.91 3.11
N PRO A 46 4.91 -11.15 2.60
CA PRO A 46 3.93 -12.13 3.09
C PRO A 46 4.20 -12.59 4.53
N THR A 47 5.44 -12.43 5.01
CA THR A 47 5.83 -12.71 6.39
C THR A 47 5.66 -11.51 7.33
N LEU A 48 5.17 -10.39 6.81
CA LEU A 48 4.95 -9.18 7.59
C LEU A 48 3.55 -9.15 8.17
N TYR A 49 3.48 -9.20 9.49
CA TYR A 49 2.26 -8.96 10.22
C TYR A 49 2.20 -7.49 10.64
N VAL A 50 1.28 -6.75 10.01
CA VAL A 50 0.88 -5.42 10.45
C VAL A 50 -0.57 -5.53 10.90
N SER A 51 -0.85 -5.29 12.18
CA SER A 51 -2.23 -5.31 12.66
C SER A 51 -3.01 -4.14 12.04
N GLN A 52 -4.34 -4.30 11.96
CA GLN A 52 -5.21 -3.23 11.49
C GLN A 52 -5.11 -2.01 12.40
N GLU A 53 -5.02 -2.21 13.71
CA GLU A 53 -4.89 -1.14 14.71
C GLU A 53 -3.61 -0.32 14.52
N ILE A 54 -2.48 -0.98 14.25
CA ILE A 54 -1.19 -0.29 14.03
C ILE A 54 -1.21 0.48 12.72
N SER A 55 -1.81 -0.12 11.69
CA SER A 55 -2.03 0.57 10.42
C SER A 55 -2.90 1.80 10.64
N ASP A 56 -3.96 1.65 11.43
CA ASP A 56 -4.91 2.70 11.72
C ASP A 56 -4.23 3.86 12.48
N ALA A 57 -3.57 3.58 13.61
CA ALA A 57 -2.82 4.58 14.37
C ALA A 57 -1.79 5.33 13.51
N PHE A 58 -1.07 4.59 12.66
CA PHE A 58 -0.15 5.19 11.70
C PHE A 58 -0.87 6.10 10.70
N PHE A 59 -2.01 5.70 10.17
CA PHE A 59 -2.79 6.54 9.25
C PHE A 59 -3.24 7.85 9.89
N ASP A 60 -3.61 7.80 11.16
CA ASP A 60 -4.00 8.99 11.91
C ASP A 60 -2.80 9.90 12.13
N GLU A 61 -1.64 9.35 12.50
CA GLU A 61 -0.38 10.09 12.63
C GLU A 61 0.06 10.75 11.31
N VAL A 62 0.05 9.98 10.22
CA VAL A 62 0.47 10.38 8.87
C VAL A 62 -0.46 11.45 8.29
N THR A 63 -1.75 11.39 8.61
CA THR A 63 -2.73 12.42 8.23
C THR A 63 -2.46 13.72 8.98
N ASN A 64 -2.22 13.64 10.29
CA ASN A 64 -1.93 14.80 11.14
C ASN A 64 -0.66 15.55 10.70
N VAL A 65 0.39 14.84 10.26
CA VAL A 65 1.64 15.46 9.79
C VAL A 65 1.66 15.78 8.29
N GLN A 66 0.52 15.62 7.60
CA GLN A 66 0.36 15.83 6.15
C GLN A 66 1.40 15.05 5.31
N LEU A 67 1.77 13.85 5.77
CA LEU A 67 2.87 13.09 5.20
C LEU A 67 2.61 12.74 3.73
N TRP A 68 1.35 12.45 3.35
CA TRP A 68 0.95 12.18 1.98
C TRP A 68 1.23 13.35 1.04
N GLY A 69 1.02 14.58 1.52
CA GLY A 69 1.37 15.81 0.79
C GLY A 69 2.87 15.95 0.62
N ARG A 70 3.65 15.65 1.66
CA ARG A 70 5.14 15.65 1.61
C ARG A 70 5.68 14.57 0.65
N LEU A 71 5.03 13.42 0.62
CA LEU A 71 5.28 12.36 -0.35
C LEU A 71 4.76 12.70 -1.75
N LYS A 72 4.11 13.85 -1.97
CA LYS A 72 3.52 14.23 -3.26
C LYS A 72 2.61 13.11 -3.82
N ILE A 73 1.89 12.42 -2.94
CA ILE A 73 0.87 11.43 -3.32
C ILE A 73 -0.44 12.20 -3.46
N GLY A 74 -0.78 12.58 -4.69
CA GLY A 74 -1.99 13.31 -5.01
C GLY A 74 -3.18 12.38 -5.25
N HIS A 75 -4.31 12.97 -5.64
CA HIS A 75 -5.54 12.22 -5.90
C HIS A 75 -5.36 11.12 -6.95
N LYS A 76 -4.54 11.35 -7.97
CA LYS A 76 -4.27 10.37 -9.04
C LYS A 76 -3.56 9.12 -8.49
N GLU A 77 -2.54 9.31 -7.67
CA GLU A 77 -1.77 8.23 -7.05
C GLU A 77 -2.64 7.41 -6.10
N GLN A 78 -3.43 8.09 -5.27
CA GLN A 78 -4.42 7.44 -4.39
C GLN A 78 -5.39 6.59 -5.19
N TRP A 79 -5.88 7.13 -6.31
CA TRP A 79 -6.81 6.43 -7.19
C TRP A 79 -6.20 5.17 -7.81
N VAL A 80 -4.97 5.28 -8.33
CA VAL A 80 -4.25 4.11 -8.88
C VAL A 80 -4.07 3.03 -7.81
N LEU A 81 -3.71 3.39 -6.58
CA LEU A 81 -3.55 2.42 -5.49
C LEU A 81 -4.86 1.71 -5.15
N MET A 82 -5.98 2.44 -5.08
CA MET A 82 -7.31 1.87 -4.81
C MET A 82 -7.79 0.91 -5.91
N VAL A 83 -7.56 1.26 -7.18
CA VAL A 83 -7.96 0.40 -8.31
C VAL A 83 -7.21 -0.92 -8.30
N TYR A 84 -5.90 -0.85 -8.09
CA TYR A 84 -5.03 -2.01 -8.12
C TYR A 84 -5.04 -2.82 -6.83
N THR A 85 -5.80 -2.38 -5.81
CA THR A 85 -6.15 -3.24 -4.68
C THR A 85 -7.31 -4.18 -5.00
N ILE A 86 -8.23 -3.77 -5.88
CA ILE A 86 -9.35 -4.61 -6.32
C ILE A 86 -8.94 -5.45 -7.53
N LEU A 87 -8.23 -4.84 -8.48
CA LEU A 87 -7.81 -5.50 -9.70
C LEU A 87 -6.36 -5.99 -9.57
N PRO A 88 -6.08 -7.28 -9.82
CA PRO A 88 -4.71 -7.79 -9.76
C PRO A 88 -3.81 -6.99 -10.72
N PRO A 89 -2.56 -6.70 -10.33
CA PRO A 89 -1.63 -5.91 -11.13
C PRO A 89 -1.06 -6.72 -12.29
N VAL A 90 -1.93 -7.09 -13.24
CA VAL A 90 -1.52 -7.84 -14.43
C VAL A 90 -0.81 -6.90 -15.40
N SER A 91 0.28 -7.39 -16.00
CA SER A 91 1.21 -6.60 -16.82
C SER A 91 0.59 -5.94 -18.05
N TYR A 92 -0.60 -6.38 -18.48
CA TYR A 92 -1.35 -5.80 -19.60
C TYR A 92 -2.27 -4.63 -19.20
N LEU A 93 -2.54 -4.44 -17.91
CA LEU A 93 -3.36 -3.32 -17.45
C LEU A 93 -2.57 -2.00 -17.52
N PRO A 94 -3.19 -0.92 -18.02
CA PRO A 94 -2.52 0.38 -18.08
C PRO A 94 -2.28 0.89 -16.67
N TYR A 95 -1.10 1.51 -16.46
CA TYR A 95 -0.60 1.94 -15.15
C TYR A 95 -0.02 0.83 -14.25
N ALA A 96 0.07 -0.43 -14.69
CA ALA A 96 0.66 -1.50 -13.85
C ALA A 96 2.12 -1.21 -13.45
N ARG A 97 2.92 -0.64 -14.36
CA ARG A 97 4.30 -0.20 -14.05
C ARG A 97 4.32 0.95 -13.03
N TYR A 98 3.37 1.86 -13.13
CA TYR A 98 3.27 3.02 -12.25
C TYR A 98 2.79 2.61 -10.85
N TYR A 99 1.81 1.70 -10.76
CA TYR A 99 1.42 1.07 -9.50
C TYR A 99 2.60 0.38 -8.80
N LYS A 100 3.40 -0.40 -9.54
CA LYS A 100 4.63 -1.00 -8.98
C LYS A 100 5.64 0.04 -8.47
N GLN A 101 5.77 1.19 -9.14
CA GLN A 101 6.63 2.28 -8.67
C GLN A 101 6.07 2.92 -7.38
N LEU A 102 4.75 3.10 -7.29
CA LEU A 102 4.10 3.61 -6.07
C LEU A 102 4.29 2.65 -4.90
N ASN A 103 4.10 1.34 -5.10
CA ASN A 103 4.32 0.34 -4.04
C ASN A 103 5.76 0.38 -3.52
N LYS A 104 6.76 0.40 -4.41
CA LYS A 104 8.17 0.53 -4.01
C LYS A 104 8.46 1.81 -3.24
N ARG A 105 7.75 2.90 -3.55
CA ARG A 105 7.89 4.17 -2.84
C ARG A 105 7.30 4.08 -1.44
N ILE A 106 6.11 3.53 -1.30
CA ILE A 106 5.46 3.28 0.00
C ILE A 106 6.33 2.34 0.86
N GLU A 107 6.81 1.25 0.27
CA GLU A 107 7.75 0.31 0.89
C GLU A 107 9.00 1.02 1.44
N ARG A 108 9.70 1.79 0.60
CA ARG A 108 10.93 2.47 1.02
C ARG A 108 10.73 3.46 2.16
N VAL A 109 9.55 4.07 2.25
CA VAL A 109 9.25 5.08 3.25
C VAL A 109 8.86 4.42 4.57
N PHE A 110 8.02 3.39 4.53
CA PHE A 110 7.37 2.84 5.74
C PHE A 110 7.92 1.51 6.19
N LEU A 111 8.53 0.74 5.28
CA LEU A 111 9.04 -0.61 5.51
C LEU A 111 10.56 -0.70 5.36
N HIS A 112 11.25 0.44 5.49
CA HIS A 112 12.70 0.52 5.27
C HIS A 112 13.50 -0.48 6.12
N ALA A 113 13.08 -0.70 7.37
CA ALA A 113 13.73 -1.68 8.25
C ALA A 113 13.29 -3.13 7.98
N THR A 114 12.12 -3.37 7.35
CA THR A 114 11.66 -4.72 7.01
C THR A 114 12.65 -5.44 6.11
N THR A 115 13.18 -4.76 5.10
CA THR A 115 14.13 -5.37 4.16
C THR A 115 15.41 -5.85 4.87
N PHE A 116 15.85 -5.14 5.91
CA PHE A 116 17.01 -5.53 6.70
C PHE A 116 16.73 -6.77 7.56
N PHE A 117 15.59 -6.81 8.26
CA PHE A 117 15.24 -7.99 9.06
C PHE A 117 14.97 -9.23 8.18
N GLN A 118 14.38 -9.07 6.99
CA GLN A 118 14.19 -10.19 6.08
C GLN A 118 15.52 -10.76 5.56
N THR A 119 16.56 -9.94 5.42
CA THR A 119 17.89 -10.46 5.10
C THR A 119 18.55 -11.22 6.26
N MET A 120 18.15 -10.94 7.51
CA MET A 120 18.66 -11.67 8.68
C MET A 120 17.96 -13.01 8.89
N ASP A 121 16.63 -13.04 8.80
CA ASP A 121 15.85 -14.27 8.87
C ASP A 121 14.56 -14.12 8.05
N ALA A 122 14.54 -14.78 6.89
CA ALA A 122 13.41 -14.73 5.96
C ALA A 122 12.27 -15.69 6.37
N THR A 123 12.52 -16.60 7.30
CA THR A 123 11.58 -17.66 7.67
C THR A 123 10.66 -17.26 8.83
N ARG A 124 11.09 -16.29 9.65
CA ARG A 124 10.33 -15.85 10.82
C ARG A 124 9.35 -14.73 10.48
N PRO A 125 8.12 -14.76 11.05
CA PRO A 125 7.19 -13.66 10.91
C PRO A 125 7.71 -12.41 11.63
N LEU A 126 7.65 -11.27 10.93
CA LEU A 126 8.03 -9.96 11.43
C LEU A 126 6.80 -9.18 11.83
N HIS A 127 6.81 -8.64 13.03
CA HIS A 127 5.71 -7.86 13.59
C HIS A 127 6.14 -6.41 13.72
N TYR A 128 5.34 -5.51 13.17
CA TYR A 128 5.44 -4.10 13.50
C TYR A 128 4.66 -3.83 14.79
N THR A 129 5.22 -3.04 15.70
CA THR A 129 4.49 -2.38 16.81
C THR A 129 4.06 -0.95 16.45
N GLY A 130 4.67 -0.37 15.42
CA GLY A 130 4.39 0.98 14.91
C GLY A 130 5.12 1.21 13.59
N LEU A 131 4.49 1.86 12.62
CA LEU A 131 5.16 2.15 11.35
C LEU A 131 6.09 3.36 11.50
N TYR A 132 7.25 3.32 10.86
CA TYR A 132 8.25 4.37 10.97
C TYR A 132 7.79 5.67 10.29
N ASN A 133 7.89 6.79 11.00
CA ASN A 133 7.68 8.13 10.46
C ASN A 133 9.05 8.78 10.14
N PRO A 134 9.45 8.88 8.86
CA PRO A 134 10.76 9.41 8.48
C PRO A 134 10.94 10.91 8.74
N TYR A 135 9.87 11.61 9.11
CA TYR A 135 9.94 13.03 9.45
C TYR A 135 9.99 13.28 10.96
N ASN A 136 10.03 12.22 11.78
CA ASN A 136 10.39 12.31 13.18
C ASN A 136 11.90 12.06 13.34
N PRO A 137 12.71 13.09 13.63
CA PRO A 137 14.17 13.01 13.59
C PRO A 137 14.78 12.07 14.65
N CYS A 138 14.02 11.69 15.67
CA CYS A 138 14.47 10.82 16.75
C CYS A 138 13.94 9.38 16.63
N GLY A 139 13.15 9.07 15.59
CA GLY A 139 12.62 7.73 15.37
C GLY A 139 13.69 6.77 14.86
N CYS A 140 13.85 5.63 15.51
CA CYS A 140 14.64 4.53 14.95
C CYS A 140 13.71 3.64 14.10
N PRO A 141 14.01 3.40 12.81
CA PRO A 141 13.15 2.54 11.99
C PRO A 141 13.16 1.06 12.47
N PHE A 142 14.15 0.67 13.29
CA PHE A 142 14.28 -0.68 13.85
C PHE A 142 13.58 -0.86 15.20
N SER A 143 13.24 0.22 15.92
CA SER A 143 12.66 0.10 17.28
C SER A 143 11.22 -0.41 17.27
N SER A 144 10.58 -0.41 16.11
CA SER A 144 9.17 -0.74 15.97
C SER A 144 8.93 -2.10 15.33
N LEU A 145 9.98 -2.94 15.28
CA LEU A 145 10.00 -4.23 14.62
C LEU A 145 10.56 -5.30 15.56
N TYR A 146 9.93 -6.47 15.56
CA TYR A 146 10.44 -7.63 16.29
C TYR A 146 10.05 -8.92 15.56
N TYR A 147 10.86 -9.97 15.74
CA TYR A 147 10.43 -11.32 15.40
C TYR A 147 9.47 -11.80 16.47
N SER A 148 8.31 -12.30 16.04
CA SER A 148 7.43 -12.97 17.01
C SER A 148 8.09 -14.27 17.46
N ASN A 149 8.16 -14.47 18.78
CA ASN A 149 8.56 -15.73 19.40
C ASN A 149 7.44 -16.78 19.35
N SER A 150 6.61 -16.78 18.31
CA SER A 150 5.65 -17.85 18.07
C SER A 150 6.37 -19.01 17.38
N SER A 151 7.17 -19.73 18.16
CA SER A 151 7.38 -21.16 17.93
C SER A 151 6.03 -21.85 18.19
N VAL A 152 5.30 -22.13 17.12
CA VAL A 152 4.31 -23.21 17.12
C VAL A 152 5.06 -24.48 16.76
#